data_AF-A0A7X7BDB6-F1
#
_entry.id   AF-A0A7X7BDB6-F1
#
_cell.length_a   1.000
_cell.length_b   1.000
_cell.length_c   1.000
_cell.angle_alpha   90.00
_cell.angle_beta   90.00
_cell.angle_gamma   90.00
#
_symmetry.space_group_name_H-M   'P 1'
#
loop_
_entity.id
_entity.type
_entity.pdbx_description
1 polymer ?
#
loop_
_entity_poly.entity_id
_entity_poly.type
_entity_poly.pdbx_seq_one_letter_code
_entity_poly.pdbx_strand_id
1 'polypeptide(L)'
;MAIIIKTNNPDLLLDKIYEAIENKKAEKWISTEDGRLTYGTLLWKNEAFFKPQIWVDDKELRFGLLKRKDRKHISSKLYAYFHTKFIEMLLLKFDKYFTSVTATANRTEPDIF
;
A
#
# COMPACT_ATOMS: atom_id res chain seq x y z
N MET A 1 -10.38 3.20 -1.66
CA MET A 1 -10.01 2.03 -2.46
C MET A 1 -8.80 1.43 -1.78
N ALA A 2 -8.87 0.16 -1.43
CA ALA A 2 -7.84 -0.51 -0.65
C ALA A 2 -7.17 -1.62 -1.47
N ILE A 3 -5.95 -1.96 -1.07
CA ILE A 3 -5.30 -3.22 -1.43
C ILE A 3 -5.50 -4.19 -0.28
N ILE A 4 -6.05 -5.36 -0.56
CA ILE A 4 -6.23 -6.44 0.40
C ILE A 4 -5.29 -7.57 0.01
N ILE A 5 -4.43 -7.97 0.94
CA ILE A 5 -3.44 -9.03 0.73
C ILE A 5 -3.76 -10.18 1.68
N LYS A 6 -4.05 -11.37 1.13
CA LYS A 6 -4.25 -12.58 1.93
C LYS A 6 -2.92 -13.22 2.29
N THR A 7 -2.65 -13.37 3.58
CA THR A 7 -1.40 -13.96 4.08
C THR A 7 -1.60 -14.56 5.46
N ASN A 8 -0.92 -15.68 5.75
CA ASN A 8 -0.96 -16.27 7.09
C ASN A 8 -0.15 -15.48 8.14
N ASN A 9 0.73 -14.56 7.71
CA ASN A 9 1.61 -13.79 8.60
C ASN A 9 1.62 -12.31 8.18
N PRO A 10 0.53 -11.55 8.42
CA PRO A 10 0.40 -10.17 7.96
C PRO A 10 1.40 -9.21 8.62
N ASP A 11 1.79 -9.48 9.86
CA ASP A 11 2.86 -8.80 10.60
C ASP A 11 4.21 -8.98 9.90
N LEU A 12 4.64 -10.22 9.65
CA LEU A 12 5.89 -10.52 8.96
C LEU A 12 5.93 -9.91 7.56
N LEU A 13 4.82 -9.97 6.81
CA LEU A 13 4.76 -9.34 5.48
C LEU A 13 4.94 -7.83 5.58
N LEU A 14 4.30 -7.17 6.55
CA LEU A 14 4.43 -5.74 6.74
C LEU A 14 5.86 -5.35 7.10
N ASP A 15 6.50 -6.07 8.01
CA ASP A 15 7.90 -5.86 8.39
C ASP A 15 8.83 -6.01 7.18
N LYS A 16 8.61 -7.04 6.34
CA LYS A 16 9.38 -7.25 5.11
C LYS A 16 9.20 -6.13 4.09
N ILE A 17 8.01 -5.54 3.99
CA ILE A 17 7.77 -4.38 3.13
C ILE A 17 8.59 -3.18 3.64
N TYR A 18 8.54 -2.86 4.94
CA TYR A 18 9.32 -1.76 5.50
C TYR A 18 10.84 -1.99 5.37
N GLU A 19 11.32 -3.20 5.68
CA GLU A 19 12.73 -3.58 5.51
C GLU A 19 13.19 -3.37 4.06
N ALA A 20 12.36 -3.72 3.07
CA ALA A 20 12.70 -3.52 1.67
C ALA A 20 12.68 -2.03 1.27
N ILE A 21 11.81 -1.21 1.85
CA ILE A 21 11.81 0.24 1.62
C ILE A 21 13.07 0.88 2.19
N GLU A 22 13.41 0.57 3.45
CA GLU A 22 14.61 1.08 4.13
C GLU A 22 15.89 0.70 3.37
N ASN A 23 15.97 -0.55 2.91
CA ASN A 23 17.10 -1.06 2.15
C ASN A 23 17.06 -0.69 0.66
N LYS A 24 16.15 0.19 0.21
CA LYS A 24 16.00 0.64 -1.19
C LYS A 24 15.78 -0.50 -2.20
N LYS A 25 15.12 -1.58 -1.76
CA LYS A 25 14.76 -2.77 -2.55
C LYS A 25 13.29 -2.77 -2.99
N ALA A 26 12.44 -1.88 -2.44
CA ALA A 26 11.03 -1.71 -2.79
C ALA A 26 10.82 -0.62 -3.87
N GLU A 27 11.59 -0.70 -4.96
CA GLU A 27 11.53 0.24 -6.08
C GLU A 27 11.68 1.72 -5.66
N LYS A 28 10.62 2.52 -5.81
CA LYS A 28 10.59 3.95 -5.47
C LYS A 28 9.64 4.24 -4.31
N TRP A 29 9.19 3.22 -3.58
CA TRP A 29 8.36 3.41 -2.40
C TRP A 29 9.17 4.03 -1.26
N ILE A 30 8.51 4.88 -0.48
CA ILE A 30 9.07 5.62 0.65
C ILE A 30 8.09 5.49 1.82
N SER A 31 8.60 5.25 3.02
CA SER A 31 7.84 5.37 4.27
C SER A 31 7.92 6.79 4.82
N THR A 32 6.81 7.31 5.31
CA THR A 32 6.76 8.54 6.10
C THR A 32 7.08 8.24 7.56
N GLU A 33 7.37 9.28 8.34
CA GLU A 33 7.65 9.16 9.78
C GLU A 33 6.48 8.51 10.56
N ASP A 34 5.24 8.70 10.11
CA ASP A 34 4.03 8.08 10.69
C ASP A 34 3.70 6.71 10.07
N GLY A 35 4.65 6.08 9.37
CA GLY A 35 4.55 4.73 8.85
C GLY A 35 3.71 4.58 7.57
N ARG A 36 3.24 5.66 6.94
CA ARG A 36 2.50 5.56 5.68
C ARG A 36 3.45 5.39 4.51
N LEU A 37 2.95 4.82 3.40
CA LEU A 37 3.76 4.56 2.22
C LEU A 37 3.35 5.49 1.08
N THR A 38 4.31 6.14 0.41
CA THR A 38 4.08 6.93 -0.80
C THR A 38 5.03 6.50 -1.92
N TYR A 39 4.62 6.73 -3.16
CA TYR A 39 5.50 6.51 -4.31
C TYR A 39 6.38 7.75 -4.56
N GLY A 40 7.69 7.59 -4.48
CA GLY A 40 8.69 8.65 -4.35
C GLY A 40 9.12 9.39 -5.62
N THR A 41 8.49 9.11 -6.78
CA THR A 41 8.81 9.85 -8.03
C THR A 41 8.27 11.28 -7.98
N LEU A 42 8.98 12.23 -8.61
CA LEU A 42 8.65 13.67 -8.54
C LEU A 42 7.17 13.99 -8.82
N LEU A 43 6.55 13.32 -9.80
CA LEU A 43 5.15 13.53 -10.19
C LEU A 43 4.14 13.00 -9.15
N TRP A 44 4.51 12.00 -8.37
CA TRP A 44 3.58 11.23 -7.51
C TRP A 44 3.90 11.34 -6.02
N LYS A 45 5.07 11.91 -5.69
CA LYS A 45 5.53 12.06 -4.32
C LYS A 45 4.54 12.92 -3.54
N ASN A 46 4.07 12.39 -2.41
CA ASN A 46 3.12 13.06 -1.52
C ASN A 46 1.76 13.38 -2.15
N GLU A 47 1.39 12.75 -3.27
CA GLU A 47 0.06 12.93 -3.88
C GLU A 47 -1.03 12.08 -3.21
N ALA A 48 -0.65 10.89 -2.73
CA ALA A 48 -1.47 9.99 -1.93
C ALA A 48 -0.57 9.10 -1.05
N PHE A 49 -1.18 8.42 -0.09
CA PHE A 49 -0.46 7.58 0.88
C PHE A 49 -1.21 6.28 1.12
N PHE A 50 -0.52 5.16 1.19
CA PHE A 50 -1.08 3.93 1.73
C PHE A 50 -0.89 3.88 3.25
N LYS A 51 -1.96 3.58 3.97
CA LYS A 51 -1.93 3.28 5.41
C LYS A 51 -2.11 1.77 5.59
N PRO A 52 -1.10 1.05 6.11
CA PRO A 52 -1.25 -0.35 6.45
C PRO A 52 -2.16 -0.54 7.65
N GLN A 53 -2.89 -1.65 7.66
CA GLN A 53 -3.62 -2.17 8.80
C GLN A 53 -3.62 -3.70 8.77
N ILE A 54 -3.28 -4.31 9.90
CA ILE A 54 -3.29 -5.76 10.08
C ILE A 54 -4.68 -6.21 10.53
N TRP A 55 -5.19 -7.25 9.89
CA TRP A 55 -6.47 -7.90 10.19
C TRP A 55 -6.19 -9.37 10.48
N VAL A 56 -5.91 -9.66 11.76
CA VAL A 56 -5.42 -10.98 12.20
C VAL A 56 -6.46 -12.08 11.93
N ASP A 57 -7.71 -11.85 12.31
CA ASP A 57 -8.78 -12.85 12.18
C ASP A 57 -9.07 -13.19 10.70
N ASP A 58 -8.96 -12.21 9.82
CA ASP A 58 -9.18 -12.38 8.37
C ASP A 58 -7.95 -12.88 7.61
N LYS A 59 -6.80 -12.97 8.29
CA LYS A 59 -5.49 -13.28 7.68
C LYS A 59 -5.16 -12.33 6.54
N GLU A 60 -5.28 -11.04 6.83
CA GLU A 60 -5.12 -9.99 5.83
C GLU A 60 -4.19 -8.88 6.30
N LEU A 61 -3.38 -8.41 5.35
CA LEU A 61 -2.75 -7.10 5.43
C LEU A 61 -3.45 -6.18 4.44
N ARG A 62 -4.07 -5.11 4.94
CA ARG A 62 -4.78 -4.13 4.11
C ARG A 62 -4.01 -2.83 4.03
N PHE A 63 -4.02 -2.22 2.86
CA PHE A 63 -3.50 -0.87 2.64
C PHE A 63 -4.62 0.02 2.14
N GLY A 64 -5.12 0.91 2.99
CA GLY A 64 -6.10 1.92 2.62
C GLY A 64 -5.42 3.12 1.97
N LEU A 65 -6.00 3.65 0.89
CA LEU A 65 -5.46 4.82 0.21
C LEU A 65 -5.94 6.10 0.90
N LEU A 66 -5.04 7.02 1.17
CA LEU A 66 -5.28 8.31 1.81
C LEU A 66 -4.92 9.43 0.84
N LYS A 67 -5.80 10.43 0.74
CA LYS A 67 -5.49 11.67 0.02
C LYS A 67 -4.57 12.55 0.85
N ARG A 68 -3.74 13.38 0.20
CA ARG A 68 -3.06 14.50 0.89
C ARG A 68 -4.08 15.52 1.43
N LYS A 69 -3.69 16.27 2.47
CA LYS A 69 -4.60 17.12 3.26
C LYS A 69 -5.37 18.16 2.42
N ASP A 70 -4.70 18.82 1.49
CA ASP A 70 -5.22 19.88 0.62
C ASP A 70 -6.07 19.37 -0.57
N ARG A 71 -6.05 18.06 -0.84
CA ARG A 71 -6.78 17.46 -1.96
C ARG A 71 -8.24 17.19 -1.56
N LYS A 72 -9.20 17.55 -2.42
CA LYS A 72 -10.63 17.27 -2.19
C LYS A 72 -10.99 15.78 -2.39
N HIS A 73 -10.47 15.17 -3.45
CA HIS A 73 -10.76 13.77 -3.83
C HIS A 73 -9.54 13.09 -4.46
N ILE A 74 -9.51 11.76 -4.42
CA ILE A 74 -8.53 10.95 -5.17
C ILE A 74 -9.08 10.74 -6.59
N SER A 75 -8.32 11.12 -7.61
CA SER A 75 -8.71 10.86 -9.00
C SER A 75 -8.49 9.40 -9.37
N SER A 76 -9.27 8.87 -10.31
CA SER A 76 -9.12 7.48 -10.79
C SER A 76 -7.71 7.20 -11.31
N LYS A 77 -7.06 8.20 -11.92
CA LYS A 77 -5.67 8.11 -12.38
C LYS A 77 -4.69 7.90 -11.22
N LEU A 78 -4.85 8.66 -10.13
CA LEU A 78 -3.99 8.55 -8.94
C LEU A 78 -4.21 7.21 -8.22
N TYR A 79 -5.48 6.83 -8.05
CA TYR A 79 -5.87 5.52 -7.53
C TYR A 79 -5.23 4.37 -8.32
N ALA A 80 -5.48 4.33 -9.63
CA ALA A 80 -5.00 3.25 -10.51
C ALA A 80 -3.47 3.17 -10.50
N TYR A 81 -2.78 4.32 -10.54
CA TYR A 81 -1.32 4.37 -10.51
C TYR A 81 -0.75 3.80 -9.20
N PHE A 82 -1.24 4.26 -8.05
CA PHE A 82 -0.77 3.78 -6.76
C PHE A 82 -1.03 2.27 -6.60
N HIS A 83 -2.21 1.80 -7.00
CA HIS A 83 -2.55 0.37 -6.86
C HIS A 83 -1.73 -0.52 -7.76
N THR A 84 -1.57 -0.16 -9.05
CA THR A 84 -0.74 -0.94 -9.98
C THR A 84 0.72 -1.00 -9.53
N LYS A 85 1.31 0.12 -9.12
CA LYS A 85 2.70 0.14 -8.64
C LYS A 85 2.93 -0.60 -7.33
N PHE A 86 1.95 -0.63 -6.45
CA PHE A 86 2.08 -1.38 -5.21
C PHE A 86 1.92 -2.89 -5.46
N ILE A 87 0.95 -3.29 -6.28
CA ILE A 87 0.75 -4.70 -6.67
C ILE A 87 1.96 -5.24 -7.46
N GLU A 88 2.51 -4.45 -8.38
CA GLU A 88 3.74 -4.78 -9.10
C GLU A 88 4.89 -5.08 -8.13
N MET A 89 5.11 -4.18 -7.17
CA MET A 89 6.14 -4.35 -6.13
C MET A 89 5.90 -5.61 -5.28
N LEU A 90 4.64 -5.89 -4.89
CA LEU A 90 4.27 -7.11 -4.17
C LEU A 90 4.62 -8.37 -4.96
N LEU A 91 4.24 -8.43 -6.24
CA LEU A 91 4.50 -9.58 -7.10
C LEU A 91 6.01 -9.77 -7.38
N LEU A 92 6.77 -8.69 -7.52
CA LEU A 92 8.21 -8.77 -7.82
C LEU A 92 9.07 -9.12 -6.60
N LYS A 93 8.62 -8.81 -5.39
CA LYS A 93 9.46 -8.88 -4.17
C LYS A 93 8.93 -9.79 -3.08
N PHE A 94 7.62 -10.04 -3.06
CA PHE A 94 6.94 -10.65 -1.92
C PHE A 94 5.98 -11.78 -2.29
N ASP A 95 6.06 -12.31 -3.52
CA ASP A 95 5.23 -13.42 -4.01
C ASP A 95 5.20 -14.65 -3.08
N LYS A 96 6.27 -14.89 -2.33
CA LYS A 96 6.36 -16.00 -1.35
C LYS A 96 5.68 -15.71 0.00
N TYR A 97 5.25 -14.48 0.26
CA TYR A 97 4.73 -14.03 1.56
C TYR A 97 3.20 -13.81 1.56
N PHE A 98 2.52 -14.01 0.44
CA PHE A 98 1.07 -13.90 0.34
C PHE A 98 0.50 -14.90 -0.68
N THR A 99 -0.81 -15.15 -0.61
CA THR A 99 -1.51 -16.07 -1.53
C THR A 99 -2.34 -15.36 -2.58
N SER A 100 -2.89 -14.19 -2.26
CA SER A 100 -3.59 -13.35 -3.22
C SER A 100 -3.52 -11.87 -2.85
N VAL A 101 -3.70 -11.02 -3.85
CA VAL A 101 -3.81 -9.58 -3.71
C VAL A 101 -5.02 -9.07 -4.51
N THR A 102 -5.81 -8.18 -3.91
CA THR A 102 -7.03 -7.61 -4.51
C THR A 102 -7.02 -6.09 -4.38
N ALA A 103 -7.35 -5.38 -5.47
CA ALA A 103 -7.63 -3.94 -5.43
C ALA A 103 -9.14 -3.71 -5.42
N THR A 104 -9.65 -2.91 -4.49
CA THR A 104 -11.09 -2.62 -4.39
C THR A 104 -11.47 -1.35 -5.16
N ALA A 105 -12.56 -1.42 -5.92
CA ALA A 105 -13.04 -0.29 -6.73
C ALA A 105 -13.67 0.84 -5.91
N ASN A 106 -14.23 0.52 -4.75
CA ASN A 106 -14.91 1.46 -3.85
C ASN A 106 -14.14 1.64 -2.55
N ARG A 107 -14.63 2.52 -1.68
CA ARG A 107 -14.12 2.65 -0.31
C ARG A 107 -14.27 1.31 0.42
N THR A 108 -13.19 0.87 1.04
CA THR A 108 -13.11 -0.36 1.84
C THR A 108 -12.24 -0.06 3.03
N GLU A 109 -12.57 -0.56 4.21
CA GLU A 109 -11.70 -0.38 5.36
C GLU A 109 -10.29 -0.93 5.05
N PRO A 110 -9.21 -0.18 5.31
CA PRO A 110 -9.11 0.95 6.25
C PRO A 110 -9.07 2.33 5.60
N ASP A 111 -9.70 2.54 4.44
CA ASP A 111 -9.70 3.83 3.76
C ASP A 111 -10.26 4.99 4.62
N ILE A 112 -9.52 6.11 4.67
CA ILE A 112 -9.90 7.33 5.38
C ILE A 112 -9.81 8.53 4.41
N PHE A 113 -10.90 8.80 3.68
CA PHE A 113 -11.07 10.01 2.87
C PHE A 113 -12.54 10.29 2.55
#